data_AF-A0A4Y2X933-F1
#
_entry.id   AF-A0A4Y2X933-F1
#
_cell.length_a   1.000
_cell.length_b   1.000
_cell.length_c   1.000
_cell.angle_alpha   90.00
_cell.angle_beta   90.00
_cell.angle_gamma   90.00
#
_symmetry.space_group_name_H-M   'P 1'
#
loop_
_entity.id
_entity.type
_entity.pdbx_description
1 polymer ?
#
loop_
_entity_poly.entity_id
_entity_poly.type
_entity_poly.pdbx_seq_one_letter_code
_entity_poly.pdbx_strand_id
1 'polypeptide(L)'
;MRKLRTDENGRIFPTKNGVSFSPSVWETLSNQMHRLPIPSNLEQAIIIRNTLFRTSECIENVPCVSLHRYVTKQDFSRQILPSVCLLTETEWYQRQCIREKISDSCKSLMFNNFLKKKILLEVSSLSPRTNLQMELSDVKIMISMSLRELLADNIKSRI
;
A
#
# COMPACT_ATOMS: atom_id res chain seq x y z
N MET A 1 8.13 17.94 2.14
CA MET A 1 8.42 17.58 0.74
C MET A 1 9.27 16.31 0.68
N ARG A 2 8.78 15.21 0.08
CA ARG A 2 9.54 13.94 -0.03
C ARG A 2 10.83 14.14 -0.84
N LYS A 3 11.95 13.62 -0.36
CA LYS A 3 13.12 13.39 -1.23
C LYS A 3 12.92 12.03 -1.90
N LEU A 4 12.47 12.03 -3.14
CA LEU A 4 12.51 10.85 -4.01
C LEU A 4 13.88 10.81 -4.69
N ARG A 5 14.40 9.62 -4.96
CA ARG A 5 15.60 9.45 -5.81
C ARG A 5 15.16 8.77 -7.09
N THR A 6 15.69 9.25 -8.20
CA THR A 6 15.52 8.60 -9.51
C THR A 6 16.81 7.85 -9.79
N ASP A 7 16.73 6.58 -10.17
CA ASP A 7 17.89 5.83 -10.62
C ASP A 7 18.25 6.18 -12.08
N GLU A 8 19.36 5.61 -12.55
CA GLU A 8 19.84 5.74 -13.93
C GLU A 8 18.84 5.28 -15.00
N ASN A 9 17.87 4.44 -14.62
CA ASN A 9 16.82 3.91 -15.50
C ASN A 9 15.52 4.72 -15.40
N GLY A 10 15.53 5.88 -14.73
CA GLY A 10 14.33 6.71 -14.55
C GLY A 10 13.33 6.17 -13.53
N ARG A 11 13.64 5.09 -12.80
CA ARG A 11 12.76 4.55 -11.77
C ARG A 11 12.87 5.40 -10.51
N ILE A 12 11.71 5.75 -9.97
CA ILE A 12 11.58 6.61 -8.80
C ILE A 12 11.47 5.74 -7.54
N PHE A 13 12.36 5.95 -6.58
CA PHE A 13 12.37 5.27 -5.29
C PHE A 13 12.19 6.25 -4.13
N PRO A 14 11.43 5.86 -3.09
CA PRO A 14 11.41 6.61 -1.85
C PRO A 14 12.79 6.51 -1.17
N THR A 15 13.31 7.63 -0.66
CA THR A 15 14.49 7.59 0.23
C THR A 15 14.13 6.99 1.59
N LYS A 16 15.13 6.70 2.45
CA LYS A 16 14.92 6.32 3.87
C LYS A 16 13.99 7.28 4.64
N ASN A 17 13.87 8.52 4.17
CA ASN A 17 13.01 9.56 4.74
C ASN A 17 11.65 9.69 4.02
N GLY A 18 11.38 8.81 3.05
CA GLY A 18 10.13 8.74 2.30
C GLY A 18 9.08 8.00 3.11
N VAL A 19 7.94 8.66 3.34
CA VAL A 19 6.81 8.04 4.03
C VAL A 19 6.14 7.03 3.10
N SER A 20 6.14 5.74 3.49
CA SER A 20 5.26 4.72 2.93
C SER A 20 3.99 4.60 3.77
N PHE A 21 2.84 4.46 3.11
CA PHE A 21 1.62 4.00 3.79
C PHE A 21 1.68 2.48 3.88
N SER A 22 1.25 1.91 5.00
CA SER A 22 1.00 0.48 5.02
C SER A 22 -0.13 0.16 4.04
N PRO A 23 -0.16 -1.04 3.44
CA PRO A 23 -1.24 -1.43 2.54
C PRO A 23 -2.64 -1.23 3.13
N SER A 24 -2.81 -1.54 4.42
CA SER A 24 -4.08 -1.34 5.14
C SER A 24 -4.51 0.14 5.27
N VAL A 25 -3.55 1.06 5.42
CA VAL A 25 -3.82 2.51 5.46
C VAL A 25 -4.18 3.01 4.07
N TRP A 26 -3.49 2.54 3.03
CA TRP A 26 -3.82 2.86 1.63
C TRP A 26 -5.21 2.36 1.24
N GLU A 27 -5.54 1.11 1.56
CA GLU A 27 -6.87 0.54 1.28
C GLU A 27 -7.98 1.35 1.96
N THR A 28 -7.79 1.71 3.23
CA THR A 28 -8.76 2.55 3.95
C THR A 28 -8.91 3.92 3.31
N LEU A 29 -7.79 4.58 2.99
CA LEU A 29 -7.76 5.87 2.30
C LEU A 29 -8.49 5.75 0.94
N SER A 30 -8.14 4.77 0.11
CA SER A 30 -8.74 4.56 -1.22
C SER A 30 -10.25 4.33 -1.12
N ASN A 31 -10.70 3.54 -0.14
CA ASN A 31 -12.12 3.27 0.07
C ASN A 31 -12.87 4.50 0.57
N GLN A 32 -12.23 5.38 1.35
CA GLN A 32 -12.88 6.59 1.84
C GLN A 32 -12.80 7.75 0.85
N MET A 33 -11.78 7.79 -0.01
CA MET A 33 -11.42 8.92 -0.88
C MET A 33 -12.58 9.46 -1.72
N HIS A 34 -13.48 8.60 -2.21
CA HIS A 34 -14.64 9.02 -3.01
C HIS A 34 -15.73 9.74 -2.20
N ARG A 35 -15.74 9.56 -0.87
CA ARG A 35 -16.67 10.21 0.06
C ARG A 35 -16.08 11.47 0.69
N LEU A 36 -14.78 11.70 0.49
CA LEU A 36 -14.09 12.85 1.04
C LEU A 36 -14.45 14.08 0.19
N PRO A 37 -15.01 15.14 0.79
CA PRO A 37 -15.40 16.32 0.05
C PRO A 37 -14.16 17.01 -0.52
N ILE A 38 -14.37 17.77 -1.59
CA ILE A 38 -13.35 18.61 -2.22
C ILE A 38 -12.81 19.63 -1.17
N PRO A 39 -11.52 20.00 -1.23
CA PRO A 39 -10.86 20.88 -0.25
C PRO A 39 -11.50 22.27 -0.04
N SER A 40 -12.50 22.67 -0.84
CA SER A 40 -13.24 23.92 -0.65
C SER A 40 -14.03 24.01 0.68
N ASN A 41 -14.27 22.88 1.36
CA ASN A 41 -14.79 22.87 2.73
C ASN A 41 -13.63 22.99 3.73
N LEU A 42 -13.45 24.21 4.26
CA LEU A 42 -12.26 24.70 4.95
C LEU A 42 -12.01 24.17 6.38
N GLU A 43 -12.88 23.34 6.95
CA GLU A 43 -12.78 22.97 8.38
C GLU A 43 -12.86 21.47 8.67
N GLN A 44 -12.74 20.61 7.66
CA GLN A 44 -12.88 19.17 7.87
C GLN A 44 -11.54 18.46 8.06
N ALA A 45 -11.28 18.02 9.29
CA ALA A 45 -10.23 17.05 9.59
C ALA A 45 -10.80 15.61 9.54
N ILE A 46 -10.21 14.74 8.74
CA ILE A 46 -10.66 13.34 8.59
C ILE A 46 -9.57 12.38 9.03
N ILE A 47 -9.90 11.50 9.98
CA ILE A 47 -8.98 10.51 10.53
C ILE A 47 -9.10 9.21 9.74
N ILE A 48 -7.97 8.71 9.27
CA ILE A 48 -7.84 7.46 8.51
C ILE A 48 -6.99 6.50 9.35
N ARG A 49 -7.62 5.40 9.82
CA ARG A 49 -7.00 4.31 10.60
C ARG A 49 -6.06 4.79 11.71
N ASN A 50 -6.43 5.85 12.44
CA ASN A 50 -5.70 6.40 13.59
C ASN A 50 -4.25 6.83 13.33
N THR A 51 -3.80 6.91 12.07
CA THR A 51 -2.39 7.13 11.72
C THR A 51 -2.19 8.16 10.63
N LEU A 52 -3.25 8.51 9.91
CA LEU A 52 -3.24 9.50 8.84
C LEU A 52 -4.42 10.45 9.04
N PHE A 53 -4.15 11.75 8.95
CA PHE A 53 -5.15 12.80 9.01
C PHE A 53 -5.15 13.54 7.68
N ARG A 54 -6.33 13.83 7.17
CA ARG A 54 -6.54 14.76 6.08
C ARG A 54 -7.04 16.06 6.66
N THR A 55 -6.47 17.18 6.25
CA THR A 55 -6.99 18.51 6.52
C THR A 55 -7.15 19.28 5.21
N SER A 56 -8.17 20.12 5.12
CA SER A 56 -8.23 21.18 4.12
C SER A 56 -7.42 22.36 4.64
N GLU A 57 -6.56 22.93 3.81
CA GLU A 57 -5.68 24.05 4.17
C GLU A 57 -5.55 24.99 2.99
N CYS A 58 -5.58 26.30 3.23
CA CYS A 58 -5.30 27.29 2.19
C CYS A 58 -3.84 27.74 2.29
N ILE A 59 -3.08 27.53 1.22
CA ILE A 59 -1.71 28.04 1.09
C ILE A 59 -1.74 29.08 -0.01
N GLU A 60 -1.34 30.31 0.33
CA GLU A 60 -1.36 31.46 -0.59
C GLU A 60 -2.74 31.65 -1.26
N ASN A 61 -3.82 31.48 -0.49
CA ASN A 61 -5.23 31.52 -0.94
C ASN A 61 -5.64 30.41 -1.91
N VAL A 62 -4.82 29.38 -2.10
CA VAL A 62 -5.18 28.20 -2.91
C VAL A 62 -5.62 27.05 -1.99
N PRO A 63 -6.83 26.50 -2.15
CA PRO A 63 -7.30 25.39 -1.35
C PRO A 63 -6.51 24.12 -1.68
N CYS A 64 -5.96 23.51 -0.64
CA CYS A 64 -5.14 22.33 -0.72
C CYS A 64 -5.65 21.26 0.24
N VAL A 65 -5.40 20.00 -0.10
CA VAL A 65 -5.49 18.88 0.80
C VAL A 65 -4.11 18.59 1.37
N SER A 66 -3.97 18.72 2.69
CA SER A 66 -2.78 18.28 3.41
C SER A 66 -3.03 16.93 4.09
N LEU A 67 -2.08 16.01 3.91
CA LEU A 67 -2.07 14.70 4.57
C LEU A 67 -0.99 14.69 5.64
N HIS A 68 -1.41 14.55 6.90
CA HIS A 68 -0.56 14.58 8.08
C HIS A 68 -0.48 13.20 8.72
N ARG A 69 0.67 12.86 9.30
CA ARG A 69 0.80 11.60 10.04
C ARG A 69 0.50 11.84 11.51
N TYR A 70 -0.18 10.87 12.10
CA TYR A 70 -0.41 10.82 13.53
C TYR A 70 0.39 9.68 14.14
N VAL A 71 1.13 9.99 15.20
CA VAL A 71 1.97 9.03 15.89
C VAL A 71 1.61 9.04 17.37
N THR A 72 1.37 7.85 17.90
CA THR A 72 1.33 7.61 19.35
C THR A 72 2.75 7.27 19.79
N LYS A 73 3.29 8.04 20.73
CA LYS A 73 4.60 7.80 21.35
C LYS A 73 4.50 6.67 22.38
N GLN A 74 5.66 6.22 22.86
CA GLN A 74 5.75 5.16 23.89
C GLN A 74 5.09 5.56 25.22
N ASP A 75 5.07 6.85 25.53
CA ASP A 75 4.38 7.43 26.69
C ASP A 75 2.87 7.61 26.47
N PHE A 76 2.31 7.01 25.42
CA PHE A 76 0.92 7.14 24.96
C PHE A 76 0.49 8.57 24.58
N SER A 77 1.40 9.56 24.62
CA SER A 77 1.15 10.88 24.08
C SER A 77 1.02 10.82 22.56
N ARG A 78 0.26 11.76 22.00
CA ARG A 78 -0.08 11.75 20.57
C ARG A 78 0.46 13.02 19.91
N GLN A 79 1.12 12.86 18.78
CA GLN A 79 1.74 13.95 18.03
C GLN A 79 1.33 13.90 16.56
N ILE A 80 0.95 15.06 16.04
CA ILE A 80 0.79 15.29 14.60
C ILE A 80 2.15 15.65 14.04
N LEU A 81 2.62 14.89 13.06
CA LEU A 81 3.84 15.19 12.33
C LEU A 81 3.54 16.13 11.15
N PRO A 82 4.51 16.96 10.72
CA PRO A 82 4.34 17.88 9.60
C PRO A 82 3.80 17.20 8.34
N SER A 83 3.04 17.96 7.56
CA SER A 83 2.38 17.51 6.33
C SER A 83 3.33 16.68 5.46
N VAL A 84 2.90 15.44 5.21
CA VAL A 84 3.64 14.47 4.41
C VAL A 84 3.41 14.70 2.91
N CYS A 85 2.25 15.26 2.58
CA CYS A 85 1.81 15.50 1.20
C CYS A 85 0.85 16.69 1.18
N LEU A 86 1.14 17.64 0.29
CA LEU A 86 0.24 18.74 -0.05
C LEU A 86 -0.24 18.51 -1.48
N LEU A 87 -1.54 18.63 -1.72
CA LEU A 87 -2.16 18.43 -3.02
C LEU A 87 -3.11 19.58 -3.29
N THR A 88 -2.99 20.20 -4.45
CA THR A 88 -4.02 21.12 -4.96
C THR A 88 -5.34 20.38 -5.19
N GLU A 89 -6.42 21.13 -5.34
CA GLU A 89 -7.72 20.57 -5.68
C GLU A 89 -7.68 19.69 -6.93
N THR A 90 -7.00 20.14 -7.98
CA THR A 90 -6.86 19.41 -9.24
C THR A 90 -6.10 18.09 -9.05
N GLU A 91 -4.99 18.11 -8.31
CA GLU A 91 -4.21 16.90 -8.04
C GLU A 91 -4.98 15.91 -7.15
N TRP A 92 -5.77 16.42 -6.20
CA TRP A 92 -6.65 15.61 -5.38
C TRP A 92 -7.75 14.94 -6.22
N TYR A 93 -8.40 15.71 -7.09
CA TYR A 93 -9.42 15.21 -8.01
C TYR A 93 -8.85 14.15 -8.97
N GLN A 94 -7.72 14.42 -9.62
CA GLN A 94 -7.05 13.46 -10.48
C GLN A 94 -6.73 12.16 -9.74
N ARG A 95 -6.23 12.25 -8.49
CA ARG A 95 -6.01 11.08 -7.63
C ARG A 95 -7.28 10.31 -7.34
N GLN A 96 -8.41 10.97 -7.11
CA GLN A 96 -9.70 10.30 -6.95
C GLN A 96 -10.10 9.51 -8.21
N CYS A 97 -9.85 10.05 -9.40
CA CYS A 97 -10.16 9.40 -10.68
C CYS A 97 -9.32 8.14 -10.94
N ILE A 98 -8.05 8.13 -10.54
CA ILE A 98 -7.14 6.99 -10.79
C ILE A 98 -7.02 6.01 -9.61
N ARG A 99 -7.71 6.27 -8.48
CA ARG A 99 -7.57 5.51 -7.24
C ARG A 99 -7.78 3.99 -7.44
N GLU A 100 -8.76 3.61 -8.24
CA GLU A 100 -9.14 2.20 -8.46
C GLU A 100 -8.03 1.49 -9.23
N LYS A 101 -7.54 2.10 -10.31
CA LYS A 101 -6.38 1.61 -11.07
C LYS A 101 -5.15 1.44 -10.19
N ILE A 102 -4.87 2.40 -9.30
CA ILE A 102 -3.74 2.29 -8.35
C ILE A 102 -4.00 1.15 -7.35
N SER A 103 -5.19 1.07 -6.77
CA SER A 103 -5.55 0.04 -5.78
C SER A 103 -5.40 -1.36 -6.37
N ASP A 104 -5.93 -1.58 -7.57
CA ASP A 104 -5.86 -2.87 -8.25
C ASP A 104 -4.44 -3.21 -8.69
N SER A 105 -3.66 -2.23 -9.13
CA SER A 105 -2.23 -2.40 -9.41
C SER A 105 -1.45 -2.81 -8.14
N CYS A 106 -1.73 -2.16 -7.00
CA CYS A 106 -1.12 -2.51 -5.72
C CYS A 106 -1.51 -3.91 -5.26
N LYS A 107 -2.79 -4.30 -5.38
CA LYS A 107 -3.25 -5.67 -5.07
C LYS A 107 -2.55 -6.70 -5.95
N SER A 108 -2.51 -6.47 -7.26
CA SER A 108 -1.84 -7.34 -8.21
C SER A 108 -0.35 -7.49 -7.90
N LEU A 109 0.35 -6.38 -7.62
CA LEU A 109 1.76 -6.41 -7.26
C LEU A 109 2.01 -7.16 -5.94
N MET A 110 1.20 -6.92 -4.91
CA MET A 110 1.33 -7.63 -3.63
C MET A 110 1.03 -9.12 -3.77
N PHE A 111 -0.02 -9.48 -4.53
CA PHE A 111 -0.37 -10.87 -4.79
C PHE A 111 0.74 -11.58 -5.58
N ASN A 112 1.23 -10.96 -6.65
CA ASN A 112 2.32 -11.50 -7.47
C ASN A 112 3.60 -11.67 -6.66
N ASN A 113 3.98 -10.67 -5.85
CA ASN A 113 5.18 -10.76 -5.01
C ASN A 113 5.04 -11.83 -3.93
N PHE A 114 3.86 -11.93 -3.30
CA PHE A 114 3.59 -12.95 -2.29
C PHE A 114 3.62 -14.36 -2.90
N LEU A 115 2.91 -14.56 -4.01
CA LEU A 115 2.87 -15.81 -4.75
C LEU A 115 4.27 -16.21 -5.23
N LYS A 116 5.02 -15.28 -5.82
CA LYS A 116 6.41 -15.50 -6.26
C LYS A 116 7.31 -15.90 -5.09
N LYS A 117 7.19 -15.23 -3.93
CA LYS A 117 7.97 -15.57 -2.73
C LYS A 117 7.60 -16.96 -2.19
N LYS A 118 6.32 -17.32 -2.20
CA LYS A 118 5.87 -18.66 -1.76
C LYS A 118 6.33 -19.76 -2.72
N ILE A 119 6.19 -19.57 -4.02
CA ILE A 119 6.73 -20.49 -5.03
C ILE A 119 8.25 -20.62 -4.86
N LEU A 120 8.97 -19.51 -4.69
CA LEU A 120 10.41 -19.55 -4.49
C LEU A 120 10.79 -20.31 -3.22
N LEU A 121 10.05 -20.13 -2.11
CA LEU A 121 10.28 -20.89 -0.87
C LEU A 121 10.05 -22.39 -1.10
N GLU A 122 8.95 -22.77 -1.73
CA GLU A 122 8.61 -24.16 -2.02
C GLU A 122 9.66 -24.81 -2.92
N VAL A 123 10.07 -24.13 -3.99
CA VAL A 123 11.13 -24.60 -4.90
C VAL A 123 12.49 -24.65 -4.19
N SER A 124 12.79 -23.70 -3.31
CA SER A 124 14.07 -23.69 -2.58
C SER A 124 14.16 -24.75 -1.49
N SER A 125 13.04 -25.14 -0.88
CA SER A 125 13.01 -26.33 0.00
C SER A 125 13.31 -27.64 -0.73
N LEU A 126 13.34 -27.63 -2.07
CA LEU A 126 13.57 -28.82 -2.89
C LEU A 126 15.02 -29.00 -3.36
N SER A 127 16.01 -28.23 -2.87
CA SER A 127 17.42 -28.45 -3.23
C SER A 127 18.32 -28.76 -2.04
N PRO A 128 19.20 -29.77 -2.10
CA PRO A 128 18.99 -31.11 -2.62
C PRO A 128 19.27 -32.14 -1.50
N ARG A 129 18.28 -32.96 -1.16
CA ARG A 129 18.57 -34.28 -0.60
C ARG A 129 17.94 -35.35 -1.48
N THR A 130 18.83 -36.09 -2.14
CA THR A 130 18.71 -37.49 -2.62
C THR A 130 17.86 -37.80 -3.86
N ASN A 131 18.57 -38.09 -4.97
CA ASN A 131 18.39 -39.22 -5.90
C ASN A 131 17.04 -39.52 -6.58
N LEU A 132 16.00 -38.71 -6.42
CA LEU A 132 14.74 -38.88 -7.15
C LEU A 132 14.63 -37.84 -8.26
N GLN A 133 14.64 -38.33 -9.49
CA GLN A 133 14.34 -37.57 -10.70
C GLN A 133 12.86 -37.19 -10.64
N MET A 134 12.58 -35.99 -10.15
CA MET A 134 11.21 -35.48 -10.02
C MET A 134 10.69 -35.08 -11.39
N GLU A 135 9.56 -35.64 -11.82
CA GLU A 135 9.01 -35.32 -13.13
C GLU A 135 8.29 -33.96 -13.11
N LEU A 136 8.15 -33.36 -14.29
CA LEU A 136 7.42 -32.08 -14.46
C LEU A 136 5.96 -32.18 -13.97
N SER A 137 5.36 -33.37 -14.03
CA SER A 137 4.03 -33.71 -13.50
C SER A 137 3.98 -33.57 -11.97
N ASP A 138 4.97 -34.09 -11.26
CA ASP A 138 5.07 -34.04 -9.80
C ASP A 138 5.20 -32.60 -9.31
N VAL A 139 6.03 -31.80 -9.98
CA VAL A 139 6.19 -30.37 -9.69
C VAL A 139 4.87 -29.61 -9.90
N LYS A 140 4.12 -29.92 -10.97
CA LYS A 140 2.81 -29.31 -11.23
C LYS A 140 1.78 -29.67 -10.15
N ILE A 141 1.70 -30.94 -9.75
CA ILE A 141 0.75 -31.40 -8.73
C ILE A 141 1.06 -30.73 -7.38
N MET A 142 2.33 -30.70 -7.00
CA MET A 142 2.79 -30.10 -5.75
C MET A 142 2.52 -28.59 -5.67
N ILE A 143 2.86 -27.83 -6.72
CA ILE A 143 2.57 -26.40 -6.79
C ILE A 143 1.05 -26.17 -6.73
N SER A 144 0.28 -27.00 -7.42
CA SER A 144 -1.19 -26.91 -7.43
C SER A 144 -1.79 -27.18 -6.04
N MET A 145 -1.29 -28.18 -5.31
CA MET A 145 -1.71 -28.46 -3.93
C MET A 145 -1.37 -27.32 -2.99
N SER A 146 -0.13 -26.81 -3.03
CA SER A 146 0.32 -25.71 -2.19
C SER A 146 -0.49 -24.43 -2.43
N LEU A 147 -0.80 -24.12 -3.70
CA LEU A 147 -1.69 -23.02 -4.06
C LEU A 147 -3.11 -23.23 -3.54
N ARG A 148 -3.64 -24.46 -3.66
CA ARG A 148 -4.99 -24.80 -3.23
C ARG A 148 -5.16 -24.65 -1.72
N GLU A 149 -4.20 -25.14 -0.93
CA GLU A 149 -4.20 -25.00 0.52
C GLU A 149 -4.12 -23.53 0.94
N LEU A 150 -3.21 -22.76 0.33
CA LEU A 150 -3.07 -21.34 0.61
C LEU A 150 -4.35 -20.55 0.30
N LEU A 151 -5.02 -20.86 -0.81
CA LEU A 151 -6.29 -20.25 -1.18
C LEU A 151 -7.41 -20.65 -0.20
N ALA A 152 -7.46 -21.92 0.21
CA ALA A 152 -8.44 -22.41 1.16
C ALA A 152 -8.29 -21.73 2.54
N ASP A 153 -7.07 -21.58 3.04
CA ASP A 153 -6.78 -20.90 4.31
C ASP A 153 -7.13 -19.40 4.24
N ASN A 154 -6.82 -18.74 3.12
CA ASN A 154 -7.16 -17.32 2.95
C ASN A 154 -8.68 -17.11 2.91
N ILE A 155 -9.42 -17.97 2.21
CA ILE A 155 -10.89 -17.94 2.17
C ILE A 155 -11.47 -18.19 3.57
N LYS A 156 -11.01 -19.22 4.27
CA LYS A 156 -11.45 -19.51 5.64
C LYS A 156 -11.15 -18.37 6.62
N SER A 157 -10.03 -17.68 6.48
CA SER A 157 -9.68 -16.55 7.37
C SER A 157 -10.55 -15.30 7.18
N ARG A 158 -11.37 -15.27 6.12
CA ARG A 158 -12.20 -14.13 5.73
C ARG A 158 -13.70 -14.39 5.82
N ILE A 159 -14.11 -15.62 6.16
CA ILE A 159 -15.49 -16.02 6.48
C ILE A 159 -15.60 -16.09 8.00
#